data_AF-A0A068TBJ0-F1
#
_entry.id   AF-A0A068TBJ0-F1
#
_cell.length_a   1.000
_cell.length_b   1.000
_cell.length_c   1.000
_cell.angle_alpha   90.00
_cell.angle_beta   90.00
_cell.angle_gamma   90.00
#
_symmetry.space_group_name_H-M   'P 1'
#
loop_
_entity.id
_entity.type
_entity.pdbx_description
1 polymer ?
#
loop_
_entity_poly.entity_id
_entity_poly.type
_entity_poly.pdbx_seq_one_letter_code
_entity_poly.pdbx_strand_id
1 'polypeptide(L)'
;MSSSIAAIHVAKTQLGLDDDTYRAKLSNITGKTSAKAMSESERQRVLTVFRNEGFAPIGTSKRTGARAKLSGKFAKKLQALWIAGYNLGTVRDRDDAALEAFVRRQTGIDRERWLHHADDAERVIEALKGWIAREAGVTWSNAGLHPDSYMRHFGYKIAHAQWAIVAPDAAKDFWPVVIDLVNHDVLDRHLSDQEWITVMNYLGDRIRKDQPNIIGTES
;
A
#
# COMPACT_ATOMS: atom_id res chain seq x y z
N MET A 1 23.88 6.42 -12.75
CA MET A 1 24.20 6.00 -11.37
C MET A 1 23.65 4.60 -11.18
N SER A 2 24.42 3.63 -10.67
CA SER A 2 23.92 2.26 -10.52
C SER A 2 22.79 2.21 -9.48
N SER A 3 21.74 1.43 -9.77
CA SER A 3 20.57 1.28 -8.90
C SER A 3 20.91 0.84 -7.47
N SER A 4 22.06 0.18 -7.27
CA SER A 4 22.57 -0.30 -5.98
C SER A 4 23.11 0.83 -5.08
N ILE A 5 23.77 1.84 -5.65
CA ILE A 5 24.25 3.00 -4.88
C ILE A 5 23.06 3.78 -4.33
N ALA A 6 22.03 3.99 -5.16
CA ALA A 6 20.81 4.66 -4.73
C ALA A 6 20.13 3.90 -3.58
N ALA A 7 20.03 2.57 -3.67
CA ALA A 7 19.47 1.73 -2.62
C ALA A 7 20.25 1.83 -1.30
N ILE A 8 21.58 1.91 -1.35
CA ILE A 8 22.42 2.07 -0.14
C ILE A 8 22.17 3.43 0.51
N HIS A 9 21.98 4.50 -0.28
CA HIS A 9 21.65 5.82 0.26
C HIS A 9 20.25 5.86 0.88
N VAL A 10 19.26 5.19 0.27
CA VAL A 10 17.93 5.05 0.87
C VAL A 10 18.00 4.27 2.18
N ALA A 11 18.78 3.19 2.21
CA ALA A 11 18.97 2.39 3.42
C ALA A 11 19.61 3.19 4.55
N LYS A 12 20.58 4.04 4.25
CA LYS A 12 21.17 4.97 5.22
C LYS A 12 20.10 5.84 5.89
N THR A 13 19.20 6.44 5.09
CA THR A 13 18.10 7.26 5.60
C THR A 13 17.10 6.44 6.42
N GLN A 14 16.72 5.26 5.93
CA GLN A 14 15.72 4.40 6.59
C GLN A 14 16.21 3.82 7.92
N LEU A 15 17.51 3.52 8.03
CA LEU A 15 18.14 3.02 9.24
C LEU A 15 18.60 4.14 10.19
N GLY A 16 18.36 5.41 9.85
CA GLY A 16 18.74 6.55 10.68
C GLY A 16 20.25 6.71 10.89
N LEU A 17 21.08 6.26 9.94
CA LEU A 17 22.53 6.30 10.09
C LEU A 17 23.07 7.70 9.74
N ASP A 18 23.79 8.32 10.67
CA ASP A 18 24.57 9.52 10.39
C ASP A 18 25.76 9.23 9.46
N ASP A 19 26.42 10.28 8.96
CA ASP A 19 27.51 10.17 7.99
C ASP A 19 28.71 9.35 8.48
N ASP A 20 29.07 9.49 9.76
CA ASP A 20 30.26 8.85 10.32
C ASP A 20 29.98 7.38 10.63
N THR A 21 28.83 7.09 11.24
CA THR A 21 28.33 5.72 11.45
C THR A 21 28.15 4.98 10.13
N TYR A 22 27.61 5.64 9.10
CA TYR A 22 27.46 5.09 7.76
C TYR A 22 28.83 4.73 7.15
N ARG A 23 29.81 5.63 7.17
CA ARG A 23 31.15 5.38 6.62
C ARG A 23 31.89 4.28 7.37
N ALA A 24 31.79 4.25 8.70
CA ALA A 24 32.37 3.20 9.53
C ALA A 24 31.75 1.83 9.19
N LYS A 25 30.42 1.76 9.05
CA LYS A 25 29.72 0.52 8.68
C LYS A 25 30.10 0.03 7.29
N LEU A 26 30.21 0.92 6.30
CA LEU A 26 30.71 0.57 4.96
C LEU A 26 32.15 0.04 5.01
N SER A 27 33.02 0.67 5.80
CA SER A 27 34.41 0.25 5.99
C SER A 27 34.50 -1.13 6.65
N ASN A 28 33.66 -1.40 7.65
CA ASN A 28 33.63 -2.71 8.31
C ASN A 28 33.16 -3.84 7.38
N ILE A 29 32.22 -3.57 6.48
CA ILE A 29 31.70 -4.58 5.56
C ILE A 29 32.65 -4.81 4.37
N THR A 30 33.29 -3.75 3.86
CA THR A 30 33.95 -3.77 2.54
C THR A 30 35.39 -3.25 2.52
N GLY A 31 35.89 -2.70 3.63
CA GLY A 31 37.15 -1.97 3.71
C GLY A 31 37.12 -0.58 3.06
N LYS A 32 35.96 -0.12 2.57
CA LYS A 32 35.81 1.14 1.84
C LYS A 32 34.78 2.03 2.52
N THR A 33 35.07 3.33 2.59
CA THR A 33 34.19 4.33 3.22
C THR A 33 33.18 4.94 2.25
N SER A 34 33.20 4.55 0.97
CA SER A 34 32.34 5.12 -0.07
C SER A 34 31.73 4.06 -0.97
N ALA A 35 30.40 4.09 -1.10
CA ALA A 35 29.65 3.21 -2.02
C ALA A 35 30.06 3.38 -3.50
N LYS A 36 30.61 4.54 -3.88
CA LYS A 36 31.14 4.79 -5.23
C LYS A 36 32.44 4.02 -5.50
N ALA A 37 33.26 3.79 -4.47
CA ALA A 37 34.51 3.04 -4.58
C ALA A 37 34.30 1.51 -4.55
N MET A 38 33.08 1.06 -4.24
CA MET A 38 32.72 -0.35 -4.16
C MET A 38 32.44 -0.96 -5.53
N SER A 39 32.76 -2.24 -5.70
CA SER A 39 32.25 -3.08 -6.78
C SER A 39 30.76 -3.39 -6.57
N GLU A 40 30.09 -3.92 -7.59
CA GLU A 40 28.69 -4.29 -7.46
C GLU A 40 28.46 -5.43 -6.44
N SER A 41 29.39 -6.39 -6.36
CA SER A 41 29.34 -7.48 -5.37
C SER A 41 29.50 -6.98 -3.93
N GLU A 42 30.38 -6.00 -3.71
CA GLU A 42 30.55 -5.33 -2.41
C GLU A 42 29.28 -4.53 -2.03
N ARG A 43 28.67 -3.81 -2.98
CA ARG A 43 27.40 -3.10 -2.75
C ARG A 43 26.27 -4.06 -2.40
N GLN A 44 26.20 -5.21 -3.05
CA GLN A 44 25.17 -6.22 -2.74
C GLN A 44 25.38 -6.81 -1.35
N ARG A 45 26.63 -7.03 -0.91
CA ARG A 45 26.94 -7.46 0.46
C ARG A 45 26.48 -6.44 1.49
N VAL A 46 26.73 -5.15 1.27
CA VAL A 46 26.24 -4.05 2.12
C VAL A 46 24.72 -4.06 2.21
N LEU A 47 24.02 -4.18 1.07
CA LEU A 47 22.56 -4.23 1.04
C LEU A 47 21.99 -5.45 1.77
N THR A 48 22.67 -6.60 1.72
CA THR A 48 22.26 -7.79 2.49
C THR A 48 22.38 -7.55 3.99
N VAL A 49 23.50 -6.96 4.45
CA VAL A 49 23.67 -6.61 5.88
C VAL A 49 22.59 -5.63 6.32
N PHE A 50 22.33 -4.58 5.53
CA PHE A 50 21.30 -3.60 5.85
C PHE A 50 19.89 -4.23 5.90
N ARG A 51 19.57 -5.19 5.02
CA ARG A 51 18.28 -5.91 5.07
C ARG A 51 18.11 -6.69 6.37
N ASN A 52 19.16 -7.34 6.83
CA ASN A 52 19.14 -8.05 8.12
C ASN A 52 18.97 -7.09 9.31
N GLU A 53 19.36 -5.83 9.13
CA GLU A 53 19.23 -4.75 10.12
C GLU A 53 17.92 -3.95 9.97
N GLY A 54 16.99 -4.39 9.11
CA GLY A 54 15.66 -3.79 8.99
C GLY A 54 15.47 -2.90 7.75
N PHE A 55 16.44 -2.81 6.84
CA PHE A 55 16.24 -2.12 5.56
C PHE A 55 15.31 -2.90 4.64
N ALA A 56 14.18 -2.31 4.29
CA ALA A 56 13.27 -2.84 3.27
C ALA A 56 13.34 -1.93 2.02
N PRO A 57 13.94 -2.39 0.90
CA PRO A 57 14.04 -1.55 -0.29
C PRO A 57 12.65 -1.18 -0.80
N ILE A 58 12.44 0.12 -1.02
CA ILE A 58 11.25 0.67 -1.68
C ILE A 58 11.28 0.18 -3.14
N GLY A 59 10.76 -1.02 -3.40
CA GLY A 59 10.69 -1.59 -4.76
C GLY A 59 11.00 -3.09 -4.93
N THR A 60 11.23 -3.88 -3.87
CA THR A 60 11.44 -5.34 -4.02
C THR A 60 10.20 -6.16 -4.38
N SER A 61 9.07 -5.52 -4.67
CA SER A 61 8.05 -6.13 -5.52
C SER A 61 8.45 -5.98 -7.00
N LYS A 62 9.63 -6.50 -7.37
CA LYS A 62 9.98 -6.68 -8.78
C LYS A 62 9.22 -7.92 -9.26
N ARG A 63 7.92 -7.73 -9.52
CA ARG A 63 7.05 -8.78 -10.06
C ARG A 63 7.57 -9.08 -11.45
N THR A 64 8.03 -10.31 -11.62
CA THR A 64 8.45 -10.87 -12.89
C THR A 64 7.29 -10.75 -13.88
N GLY A 65 7.47 -9.93 -14.91
CA GLY A 65 6.46 -9.68 -15.95
C GLY A 65 5.88 -8.27 -15.92
N ALA A 66 6.73 -7.24 -16.01
CA ALA A 66 6.30 -5.85 -16.19
C ALA A 66 5.55 -5.67 -17.51
N ARG A 67 4.28 -6.12 -17.56
CA ARG A 67 3.25 -5.57 -18.44
C ARG A 67 3.11 -4.10 -18.10
N ALA A 68 2.75 -3.29 -19.10
CA ALA A 68 2.57 -1.85 -18.96
C ALA A 68 1.75 -1.55 -17.69
N LYS A 69 2.28 -0.70 -16.81
CA LYS A 69 1.53 -0.17 -15.66
C LYS A 69 0.21 0.42 -16.17
N LEU A 70 -0.88 0.28 -15.42
CA LEU A 70 -2.11 0.99 -15.76
C LEU A 70 -1.83 2.50 -15.86
N SER A 71 -2.03 3.07 -17.04
CA SER A 71 -1.88 4.50 -17.32
C SER A 71 -3.18 5.00 -17.96
N GLY A 72 -3.65 6.16 -17.52
CA GLY A 72 -4.95 6.69 -17.93
C GLY A 72 -5.55 7.58 -16.85
N LYS A 73 -6.58 8.36 -17.21
CA LYS A 73 -7.23 9.34 -16.33
C LYS A 73 -7.79 8.68 -15.06
N PHE A 74 -8.26 7.44 -15.18
CA PHE A 74 -8.94 6.71 -14.09
C PHE A 74 -8.06 5.64 -13.43
N ALA A 75 -6.87 5.36 -13.98
CA ALA A 75 -5.99 4.29 -13.52
C ALA A 75 -5.69 4.35 -12.02
N LYS A 76 -5.28 5.54 -11.52
CA LYS A 76 -4.91 5.71 -10.10
C LYS A 76 -6.05 5.39 -9.15
N LYS A 77 -7.27 5.82 -9.47
CA LYS A 77 -8.47 5.60 -8.63
C LYS A 77 -8.85 4.11 -8.60
N LEU A 78 -8.80 3.45 -9.75
CA LEU A 78 -9.09 2.02 -9.87
C LEU A 78 -8.05 1.16 -9.17
N GLN A 79 -6.77 1.49 -9.32
CA GLN A 79 -5.69 0.86 -8.56
C GLN A 79 -5.86 1.05 -7.06
N ALA A 80 -6.24 2.25 -6.60
CA ALA A 80 -6.49 2.50 -5.19
C ALA A 80 -7.64 1.63 -4.64
N LEU A 81 -8.74 1.48 -5.38
CA LEU A 81 -9.84 0.58 -5.00
C LEU A 81 -9.41 -0.90 -5.01
N TRP A 82 -8.60 -1.32 -5.96
CA TRP A 82 -8.07 -2.69 -6.00
C TRP A 82 -7.15 -2.99 -4.82
N ILE A 83 -6.24 -2.06 -4.51
CA ILE A 83 -5.36 -2.14 -3.34
C ILE A 83 -6.18 -2.13 -2.05
N ALA A 84 -7.28 -1.36 -1.99
CA ALA A 84 -8.19 -1.37 -0.86
C ALA A 84 -8.80 -2.77 -0.65
N GLY A 85 -9.28 -3.43 -1.71
CA GLY A 85 -9.75 -4.81 -1.64
C GLY A 85 -8.67 -5.78 -1.14
N TYR A 86 -7.44 -5.63 -1.62
CA TYR A 86 -6.30 -6.43 -1.13
C TYR A 86 -6.02 -6.17 0.37
N ASN A 87 -6.11 -4.91 0.79
CA ASN A 87 -5.93 -4.50 2.18
C ASN A 87 -7.09 -4.95 3.09
N LEU A 88 -8.27 -5.19 2.54
CA LEU A 88 -9.40 -5.80 3.26
C LEU A 88 -9.32 -7.34 3.30
N GLY A 89 -8.30 -7.94 2.67
CA GLY A 89 -8.15 -9.40 2.58
C GLY A 89 -9.08 -10.06 1.56
N THR A 90 -9.89 -9.29 0.84
CA THR A 90 -10.86 -9.81 -0.13
C THR A 90 -10.25 -10.07 -1.51
N VAL A 91 -9.19 -9.34 -1.89
CA VAL A 91 -8.36 -9.65 -3.07
C VAL A 91 -7.09 -10.39 -2.63
N ARG A 92 -6.77 -11.52 -3.29
CA ARG A 92 -5.51 -12.25 -3.05
C ARG A 92 -4.32 -11.67 -3.80
N ASP A 93 -4.56 -11.18 -5.01
CA ASP A 93 -3.51 -10.64 -5.87
C ASP A 93 -3.73 -9.15 -6.18
N ARG A 94 -2.88 -8.29 -5.60
CA ARG A 94 -2.89 -6.85 -5.83
C ARG A 94 -2.42 -6.40 -7.22
N ASP A 95 -2.11 -7.32 -8.14
CA ASP A 95 -1.61 -6.96 -9.48
C ASP A 95 -2.64 -6.33 -10.40
N ASP A 96 -2.14 -5.41 -11.23
CA ASP A 96 -2.89 -4.78 -12.33
C ASP A 96 -3.53 -5.83 -13.26
N ALA A 97 -2.87 -6.98 -13.47
CA ALA A 97 -3.39 -8.07 -14.29
C ALA A 97 -4.59 -8.77 -13.62
N ALA A 98 -4.55 -8.94 -12.30
CA ALA A 98 -5.65 -9.49 -11.53
C ALA A 98 -6.84 -8.52 -11.51
N LEU A 99 -6.57 -7.22 -11.39
CA LEU A 99 -7.57 -6.16 -11.56
C LEU A 99 -8.21 -6.24 -12.95
N GLU A 100 -7.40 -6.26 -14.01
CA GLU A 100 -7.90 -6.34 -15.40
C GLU A 100 -8.79 -7.58 -15.62
N ALA A 101 -8.36 -8.75 -15.13
CA ALA A 101 -9.13 -9.98 -15.23
C ALA A 101 -10.45 -9.89 -14.44
N PHE A 102 -10.44 -9.30 -13.24
CA PHE A 102 -11.65 -9.07 -12.45
C PHE A 102 -12.63 -8.16 -13.18
N VAL A 103 -12.15 -7.01 -13.67
CA VAL A 103 -12.98 -6.04 -14.41
C VAL A 103 -13.62 -6.71 -15.62
N ARG A 104 -12.83 -7.44 -16.41
CA ARG A 104 -13.34 -8.15 -17.58
C ARG A 104 -14.42 -9.17 -17.22
N ARG A 105 -14.28 -9.91 -16.11
CA ARG A 105 -15.30 -10.85 -15.62
C ARG A 105 -16.58 -10.15 -15.16
N GLN A 106 -16.47 -9.02 -14.46
CA GLN A 106 -17.62 -8.35 -13.84
C GLN A 106 -18.40 -7.46 -14.81
N THR A 107 -17.71 -6.79 -15.75
CA THR A 107 -18.33 -5.76 -16.60
C THR A 107 -18.28 -6.09 -18.08
N GLY A 108 -17.44 -7.04 -18.50
CA GLY A 108 -17.16 -7.31 -19.91
C GLY A 108 -16.37 -6.21 -20.63
N ILE A 109 -15.88 -5.20 -19.92
CA ILE A 109 -15.19 -4.04 -20.51
C ILE A 109 -13.67 -4.29 -20.58
N ASP A 110 -13.10 -4.12 -21.77
CA ASP A 110 -11.66 -4.26 -21.99
C ASP A 110 -10.85 -3.08 -21.41
N ARG A 111 -9.60 -3.37 -21.05
CA ARG A 111 -8.65 -2.47 -20.38
C ARG A 111 -8.58 -1.07 -20.96
N GLU A 112 -8.43 -0.96 -22.28
CA GLU A 112 -8.24 0.33 -22.94
C GLU A 112 -9.48 1.23 -22.80
N ARG A 113 -10.68 0.64 -22.77
CA ARG A 113 -11.92 1.40 -22.70
C ARG A 113 -12.12 2.07 -21.34
N TRP A 114 -12.03 1.34 -20.24
CA TRP A 114 -12.24 1.92 -18.90
C TRP A 114 -11.05 2.77 -18.42
N LEU A 115 -9.89 2.72 -19.08
CA LEU A 115 -8.77 3.62 -18.79
C LEU A 115 -8.96 5.03 -19.37
N HIS A 116 -9.72 5.15 -20.47
CA HIS A 116 -9.82 6.37 -21.25
C HIS A 116 -11.24 6.96 -21.36
N HIS A 117 -12.30 6.14 -21.27
CA HIS A 117 -13.69 6.59 -21.36
C HIS A 117 -14.35 6.71 -19.98
N ALA A 118 -14.96 7.86 -19.71
CA ALA A 118 -15.52 8.18 -18.40
C ALA A 118 -16.66 7.23 -17.97
N ASP A 119 -17.60 6.95 -18.88
CA ASP A 119 -18.75 6.10 -18.58
C ASP A 119 -18.33 4.66 -18.25
N ASP A 120 -17.39 4.11 -19.01
CA ASP A 120 -16.83 2.78 -18.77
C ASP A 120 -16.03 2.75 -17.46
N ALA A 121 -15.25 3.80 -17.17
CA ALA A 121 -14.52 3.92 -15.91
C ALA A 121 -15.45 3.99 -14.70
N GLU A 122 -16.55 4.74 -14.79
CA GLU A 122 -17.54 4.88 -13.73
C GLU A 122 -18.23 3.54 -13.45
N ARG A 123 -18.62 2.80 -14.49
CA ARG A 123 -19.17 1.45 -14.36
C ARG A 123 -18.22 0.51 -13.62
N VAL A 124 -16.92 0.57 -13.93
CA VAL A 124 -15.90 -0.25 -13.24
C VAL A 124 -15.72 0.20 -11.79
N ILE A 125 -15.70 1.51 -11.51
CA ILE A 125 -15.62 2.05 -10.15
C ILE A 125 -16.79 1.57 -9.30
N GLU A 126 -18.02 1.65 -9.81
CA GLU A 126 -19.20 1.22 -9.07
C GLU A 126 -19.24 -0.30 -8.89
N ALA A 127 -18.78 -1.09 -9.87
CA ALA A 127 -18.62 -2.53 -9.72
C ALA A 127 -17.63 -2.89 -8.59
N LEU A 128 -16.47 -2.21 -8.54
CA LEU A 128 -15.48 -2.42 -7.48
C LEU A 128 -16.02 -2.01 -6.11
N LYS A 129 -16.67 -0.84 -6.00
CA LYS A 129 -17.27 -0.40 -4.73
C LYS A 129 -18.35 -1.36 -4.24
N GLY A 130 -19.24 -1.81 -5.13
CA GLY A 130 -20.31 -2.75 -4.79
C GLY A 130 -19.75 -4.09 -4.32
N TRP A 131 -18.71 -4.58 -4.99
CA TRP A 131 -17.98 -5.78 -4.55
C TRP A 131 -17.34 -5.58 -3.17
N ILE A 132 -16.58 -4.50 -2.94
CA ILE A 132 -15.96 -4.22 -1.63
C ILE A 132 -17.01 -4.06 -0.52
N ALA A 133 -18.12 -3.38 -0.81
CA ALA A 133 -19.19 -3.19 0.16
C ALA A 133 -19.81 -4.53 0.59
N ARG A 134 -19.98 -5.46 -0.36
CA ARG A 134 -20.53 -6.79 -0.09
C ARG A 134 -19.56 -7.68 0.67
N GLU A 135 -18.30 -7.76 0.23
CA GLU A 135 -17.33 -8.69 0.81
C GLU A 135 -16.71 -8.19 2.13
N ALA A 136 -16.63 -6.87 2.32
CA ALA A 136 -15.90 -6.27 3.45
C ALA A 136 -16.71 -5.24 4.26
N GLY A 137 -18.01 -5.08 3.98
CA GLY A 137 -18.90 -4.22 4.79
C GLY A 137 -18.62 -2.72 4.70
N VAL A 138 -17.92 -2.25 3.66
CA VAL A 138 -17.59 -0.81 3.52
C VAL A 138 -18.81 0.02 3.11
N THR A 139 -19.08 1.10 3.85
CA THR A 139 -20.13 2.07 3.50
C THR A 139 -19.55 3.27 2.73
N TRP A 140 -19.92 3.38 1.45
CA TRP A 140 -19.43 4.45 0.57
C TRP A 140 -20.21 5.76 0.66
N SER A 141 -21.43 5.75 1.21
CA SER A 141 -22.30 6.95 1.31
C SER A 141 -21.69 8.08 2.11
N ASN A 142 -21.93 9.33 1.67
CA ASN A 142 -21.57 10.55 2.41
C ASN A 142 -22.81 11.30 2.93
N ALA A 143 -23.99 10.68 2.85
CA ALA A 143 -25.22 11.30 3.32
C ALA A 143 -25.11 11.66 4.81
N GLY A 144 -25.44 12.91 5.15
CA GLY A 144 -25.39 13.42 6.53
C GLY A 144 -24.01 13.83 7.04
N LEU A 145 -22.94 13.72 6.24
CA LEU A 145 -21.60 14.15 6.64
C LEU A 145 -21.34 15.62 6.28
N HIS A 146 -20.68 16.35 7.18
CA HIS A 146 -20.18 17.71 6.89
C HIS A 146 -19.19 17.68 5.71
N PRO A 147 -19.18 18.67 4.80
CA PRO A 147 -18.26 18.71 3.66
C PRO A 147 -16.78 18.52 4.02
N ASP A 148 -16.34 19.07 5.15
CA ASP A 148 -14.95 18.97 5.61
C ASP A 148 -14.73 17.80 6.58
N SER A 149 -15.70 16.90 6.71
CA SER A 149 -15.55 15.73 7.58
C SER A 149 -14.54 14.75 7.00
N TYR A 150 -13.57 14.35 7.84
CA TYR A 150 -12.61 13.32 7.51
C TYR A 150 -13.26 11.96 7.17
N MET A 151 -14.50 11.74 7.62
CA MET A 151 -15.27 10.53 7.35
C MET A 151 -15.64 10.38 5.86
N ARG A 152 -15.49 11.45 5.07
CA ARG A 152 -15.70 11.43 3.62
C ARG A 152 -14.52 10.82 2.87
N HIS A 153 -13.33 10.74 3.46
CA HIS A 153 -12.16 10.17 2.78
C HIS A 153 -12.35 8.68 2.52
N PHE A 154 -11.95 8.25 1.32
CA PHE A 154 -11.91 6.82 0.97
C PHE A 154 -11.03 6.05 1.97
N GLY A 155 -9.89 6.63 2.34
CA GLY A 155 -8.96 6.08 3.32
C GLY A 155 -9.62 5.76 4.66
N TYR A 156 -10.38 6.71 5.21
CA TYR A 156 -11.14 6.50 6.45
C TYR A 156 -12.12 5.33 6.33
N LYS A 157 -12.95 5.30 5.27
CA LYS A 157 -13.99 4.28 5.10
C LYS A 157 -13.39 2.87 5.04
N ILE A 158 -12.26 2.73 4.35
CA ILE A 158 -11.54 1.46 4.25
C ILE A 158 -10.88 1.11 5.59
N ALA A 159 -10.12 2.03 6.19
CA ALA A 159 -9.46 1.81 7.47
C ALA A 159 -10.45 1.44 8.59
N HIS A 160 -11.60 2.08 8.62
CA HIS A 160 -12.66 1.78 9.58
C HIS A 160 -13.24 0.37 9.37
N ALA A 161 -13.45 -0.06 8.12
CA ALA A 161 -13.88 -1.43 7.83
C ALA A 161 -12.79 -2.45 8.20
N GLN A 162 -11.53 -2.15 7.93
CA GLN A 162 -10.41 -3.01 8.35
C GLN A 162 -10.35 -3.13 9.88
N TRP A 163 -10.58 -2.03 10.61
CA TRP A 163 -10.62 -2.05 12.06
C TRP A 163 -11.74 -2.94 12.60
N ALA A 164 -12.94 -2.88 12.00
CA ALA A 164 -14.04 -3.76 12.37
C ALA A 164 -13.72 -5.25 12.18
N ILE A 165 -12.82 -5.59 11.23
CA ILE A 165 -12.32 -6.97 11.03
C ILE A 165 -11.27 -7.34 12.08
N VAL A 166 -10.31 -6.45 12.33
CA VAL A 166 -9.12 -6.73 13.18
C VAL A 166 -9.45 -6.67 14.67
N ALA A 167 -10.39 -5.82 15.07
CA ALA A 167 -10.67 -5.52 16.46
C ALA A 167 -12.19 -5.28 16.68
N PRO A 168 -13.03 -6.30 16.47
CA PRO A 168 -14.49 -6.15 16.49
C PRO A 168 -15.03 -5.62 17.82
N ASP A 169 -14.37 -5.97 18.94
CA ASP A 169 -14.79 -5.56 20.29
C ASP A 169 -14.15 -4.23 20.76
N ALA A 170 -13.32 -3.59 19.93
CA ALA A 170 -12.54 -2.41 20.29
C ALA A 170 -12.84 -1.21 19.38
N ALA A 171 -14.09 -1.01 18.99
CA ALA A 171 -14.50 0.07 18.08
C ALA A 171 -14.03 1.47 18.53
N LYS A 172 -14.03 1.74 19.84
CA LYS A 172 -13.60 3.01 20.44
C LYS A 172 -12.09 3.30 20.27
N ASP A 173 -11.29 2.26 20.07
CA ASP A 173 -9.82 2.37 20.03
C ASP A 173 -9.32 2.62 18.59
N PHE A 174 -10.22 2.67 17.60
CA PHE A 174 -9.87 2.98 16.21
C PHE A 174 -9.09 4.30 16.10
N TRP A 175 -9.67 5.38 16.63
CA TRP A 175 -9.07 6.70 16.45
C TRP A 175 -7.71 6.84 17.15
N PRO A 176 -7.55 6.43 18.43
CA PRO A 176 -6.25 6.37 19.09
C PRO A 176 -5.16 5.64 18.28
N VAL A 177 -5.50 4.53 17.64
CA VAL A 177 -4.53 3.79 16.80
C VAL A 177 -4.18 4.57 15.54
N VAL A 178 -5.15 5.23 14.92
CA VAL A 178 -4.92 6.03 13.70
C VAL A 178 -3.91 7.14 13.95
N ILE A 179 -4.11 7.96 14.99
CA ILE A 179 -3.23 9.09 15.32
C ILE A 179 -1.84 8.66 15.75
N ASP A 180 -1.72 7.53 16.46
CA ASP A 180 -0.45 6.96 16.91
C ASP A 180 0.39 6.52 15.70
N LEU A 181 -0.24 5.83 14.75
CA LEU A 181 0.40 5.38 13.51
C LEU A 181 0.94 6.52 12.64
N VAL A 182 0.29 7.69 12.67
CA VAL A 182 0.70 8.86 11.88
C VAL A 182 1.49 9.88 12.70
N ASN A 183 1.69 9.63 14.01
CA ASN A 183 2.36 10.53 14.94
C ASN A 183 1.73 11.94 14.99
N HIS A 184 0.39 11.99 15.07
CA HIS A 184 -0.37 13.24 15.21
C HIS A 184 -0.91 13.42 16.63
N ASP A 185 -1.31 14.66 16.95
CA ASP A 185 -1.99 14.99 18.21
C ASP A 185 -3.35 14.27 18.32
N VAL A 186 -3.76 13.97 19.56
CA VAL A 186 -5.01 13.24 19.85
C VAL A 186 -6.27 13.95 19.35
N LEU A 187 -6.22 15.27 19.26
CA LEU A 187 -7.33 16.09 18.77
C LEU A 187 -7.29 16.33 17.27
N ASP A 188 -6.21 15.97 16.57
CA ASP A 188 -6.17 16.12 15.12
C ASP A 188 -7.19 15.20 14.46
N ARG A 189 -7.83 15.68 13.40
CA ARG A 189 -8.81 14.97 12.58
C ARG A 189 -8.51 15.11 11.09
N HIS A 190 -7.41 15.76 10.72
CA HIS A 190 -7.04 16.03 9.33
C HIS A 190 -5.90 15.13 8.93
N LEU A 191 -6.23 14.05 8.21
CA LEU A 191 -5.24 13.15 7.65
C LEU A 191 -5.09 13.36 6.15
N SER A 192 -3.86 13.41 5.68
CA SER A 192 -3.52 13.39 4.26
C SER A 192 -3.84 12.03 3.62
N ASP A 193 -3.96 12.00 2.29
CA ASP A 193 -4.15 10.73 1.57
C ASP A 193 -2.99 9.75 1.83
N GLN A 194 -1.77 10.26 2.05
CA GLN A 194 -0.58 9.44 2.31
C GLN A 194 -0.62 8.83 3.72
N GLU A 195 -1.12 9.56 4.71
CA GLU A 195 -1.34 9.08 6.07
C GLU A 195 -2.42 7.99 6.10
N TRP A 196 -3.53 8.19 5.37
CA TRP A 196 -4.53 7.13 5.22
C TRP A 196 -3.95 5.87 4.56
N ILE A 197 -3.07 6.00 3.56
CA ILE A 197 -2.37 4.86 2.96
C ILE A 197 -1.53 4.11 4.02
N THR A 198 -0.83 4.83 4.89
CA THR A 198 -0.05 4.23 5.99
C THR A 198 -0.94 3.40 6.91
N VAL A 199 -2.06 3.98 7.37
CA VAL A 199 -3.05 3.31 8.24
C VAL A 199 -3.61 2.06 7.57
N MET A 200 -4.05 2.17 6.30
CA MET A 200 -4.66 1.05 5.58
C MET A 200 -3.68 -0.11 5.34
N ASN A 201 -2.41 0.20 5.08
CA ASN A 201 -1.38 -0.82 4.90
C ASN A 201 -1.11 -1.56 6.21
N TYR A 202 -0.99 -0.83 7.32
CA TYR A 202 -0.79 -1.41 8.65
C TYR A 202 -1.94 -2.36 9.04
N LEU A 203 -3.20 -1.91 8.90
CA LEU A 203 -4.35 -2.73 9.24
C LEU A 203 -4.51 -3.92 8.28
N GLY A 204 -4.23 -3.73 6.99
CA GLY A 204 -4.33 -4.81 6.00
C GLY A 204 -3.28 -5.90 6.20
N ASP A 205 -2.08 -5.55 6.65
CA ASP A 205 -1.07 -6.53 7.05
C ASP A 205 -1.52 -7.34 8.27
N ARG A 206 -2.24 -6.73 9.22
CA ARG A 206 -2.81 -7.46 10.37
C ARG A 206 -3.91 -8.44 9.94
N ILE A 207 -4.87 -7.99 9.13
CA ILE A 207 -5.93 -8.88 8.59
C ILE A 207 -5.33 -10.13 7.94
N ARG A 208 -4.32 -9.95 7.08
CA ARG A 208 -3.69 -11.07 6.37
C ARG A 208 -2.86 -12.00 7.27
N LYS A 209 -2.32 -11.49 8.38
CA LYS A 209 -1.61 -12.32 9.37
C LYS A 209 -2.59 -13.11 10.25
N ASP A 210 -3.72 -12.50 10.61
CA ASP A 210 -4.67 -13.05 11.58
C ASP A 210 -5.76 -13.93 10.92
N GLN A 211 -5.99 -13.81 9.61
CA GLN A 211 -6.95 -14.65 8.84
C GLN A 211 -6.30 -15.42 7.68
N PRO A 212 -5.50 -16.47 7.93
CA PRO A 212 -4.97 -17.30 6.84
C PRO A 212 -6.05 -18.15 6.12
N ASN A 213 -7.27 -18.26 6.66
CA ASN A 213 -8.24 -19.28 6.23
C ASN A 213 -9.71 -18.82 6.01
N ILE A 214 -10.04 -17.52 6.03
CA ILE A 214 -11.32 -17.04 5.47
C ILE A 214 -11.14 -16.86 3.95
N ILE A 215 -10.72 -17.94 3.31
CA ILE A 215 -10.48 -18.03 1.88
C ILE A 215 -11.74 -18.66 1.31
N GLY A 216 -12.78 -17.83 1.17
CA GLY A 216 -14.02 -18.22 0.50
C GLY A 216 -13.70 -18.79 -0.88
N THR A 217 -14.21 -20.00 -1.11
CA THR A 217 -14.20 -20.77 -2.34
C THR A 217 -14.74 -19.95 -3.51
N GLU A 218 -13.86 -19.57 -4.45
CA GLU A 218 -14.26 -19.28 -5.82
C GLU A 218 -14.41 -20.64 -6.54
N SER A 219 -15.67 -21.04 -6.78
CA SER A 219 -16.06 -21.91 -7.89
C SER A 219 -16.67 -21.03 -8.99
#